data_AF-A0A538GDR6-F1
#
_entry.id   AF-A0A538GDR6-F1
#
_cell.length_a   1.000
_cell.length_b   1.000
_cell.length_c   1.000
_cell.angle_alpha   90.00
_cell.angle_beta   90.00
_cell.angle_gamma   90.00
#
_symmetry.space_group_name_H-M   'P 1'
#
loop_
_entity.id
_entity.type
_entity.pdbx_description
1 polymer ?
#
loop_
_entity_poly.entity_id
_entity_poly.type
_entity_poly.pdbx_seq_one_letter_code
_entity_poly.pdbx_strand_id
1 'polypeptide(L)'
;MKSRKLAVLALLVGSLTFGASSALAGGNGATTFTQNDHGATDSFIDVVPCTSTPAAITITYNDVFHGTINKNGSWFTGTMTGTFVATTLTANPVTYTGHFQMWFGDENNKQNDVEHATANIHGTGSDGSTISFHENAQAAMNANGVITVSFDKTSC
;
A
#
# COMPACT_ATOMS: atom_id res chain seq x y z
N MET A 1 8.66 -29.41 -11.04
CA MET A 1 7.66 -28.48 -10.47
C MET A 1 8.35 -27.63 -9.42
N LYS A 2 8.81 -26.43 -9.79
CA LYS A 2 9.36 -25.44 -8.86
C LYS A 2 8.22 -24.49 -8.52
N SER A 3 7.72 -24.56 -7.30
CA SER A 3 6.86 -23.55 -6.68
C SER A 3 7.63 -22.23 -6.68
N ARG A 4 7.46 -21.44 -7.75
CA ARG A 4 7.84 -20.04 -7.77
C ARG A 4 6.94 -19.37 -6.76
N LYS A 5 7.52 -19.09 -5.59
CA LYS A 5 6.98 -18.23 -4.55
C LYS A 5 6.28 -17.07 -5.25
N LEU A 6 4.94 -17.03 -5.18
CA LEU A 6 4.24 -15.77 -5.32
C LEU A 6 4.89 -14.89 -4.25
N ALA A 7 5.75 -13.97 -4.67
CA ALA A 7 6.05 -12.82 -3.85
C ALA A 7 4.69 -12.14 -3.74
N VAL A 8 4.05 -12.37 -2.60
CA VAL A 8 2.86 -11.64 -2.19
C VAL A 8 3.33 -10.19 -2.25
N LEU A 9 2.87 -9.44 -3.25
CA LEU A 9 2.73 -8.01 -3.07
C LEU A 9 1.84 -7.89 -1.84
N ALA A 10 2.47 -7.77 -0.68
CA ALA A 10 1.77 -7.42 0.54
C ALA A 10 1.43 -5.95 0.35
N LEU A 11 0.41 -5.68 -0.49
CA LEU A 11 -0.30 -4.43 -0.36
C LEU A 11 -0.74 -4.43 1.10
N LEU A 12 -0.18 -3.50 1.86
CA LEU A 12 -0.79 -2.91 3.02
C LEU A 12 -2.13 -2.33 2.58
N VAL A 13 -3.11 -3.19 2.29
CA VAL A 13 -4.52 -2.83 2.28
C VAL A 13 -4.88 -2.75 3.75
N GLY A 14 -4.39 -1.69 4.40
CA GLY A 14 -5.02 -1.19 5.60
C GLY A 14 -6.51 -1.11 5.31
N SER A 15 -7.29 -1.57 6.28
CA SER A 15 -8.73 -1.67 6.18
C SER A 15 -9.26 -0.31 5.73
N LEU A 16 -9.63 -0.14 4.45
CA LEU A 16 -10.26 1.09 3.99
C LEU A 16 -11.62 1.19 4.70
N THR A 17 -11.62 1.76 5.91
CA THR A 17 -12.84 2.19 6.56
C THR A 17 -13.31 3.39 5.77
N PHE A 18 -14.34 3.19 4.92
CA PHE A 18 -14.96 4.24 4.11
C PHE A 18 -15.56 5.33 5.01
N GLY A 19 -14.71 6.27 5.43
CA GLY A 19 -15.01 7.36 6.34
C GLY A 19 -15.37 8.63 5.57
N ALA A 20 -16.65 8.78 5.24
CA ALA A 20 -17.33 10.01 4.81
C ALA A 20 -17.01 10.60 3.40
N SER A 21 -18.12 10.79 2.67
CA SER A 21 -18.33 11.71 1.52
C SER A 21 -17.55 11.45 0.23
N SER A 22 -17.79 10.31 -0.42
CA SER A 22 -17.41 10.12 -1.82
C SER A 22 -18.24 11.05 -2.74
N ALA A 23 -17.59 12.02 -3.39
CA ALA A 23 -18.23 12.79 -4.45
C ALA A 23 -18.30 11.94 -5.73
N LEU A 24 -19.50 11.59 -6.21
CA LEU A 24 -19.69 10.74 -7.38
C LEU A 24 -19.95 11.58 -8.65
N ALA A 25 -19.17 11.35 -9.72
CA ALA A 25 -19.45 11.87 -11.06
C ALA A 25 -19.75 10.72 -12.03
N GLY A 26 -20.86 10.83 -12.78
CA GLY A 26 -21.46 9.74 -13.57
C GLY A 26 -21.40 9.91 -15.10
N GLY A 27 -20.32 10.46 -15.66
CA GLY A 27 -20.22 10.73 -17.10
C GLY A 27 -20.00 9.47 -17.95
N ASN A 28 -20.75 9.29 -19.04
CA ASN A 28 -20.53 8.24 -20.07
C ASN A 28 -20.46 6.79 -19.54
N GLY A 29 -21.24 6.45 -18.50
CA GLY A 29 -21.25 5.11 -17.91
C GLY A 29 -20.02 4.78 -17.06
N ALA A 30 -19.23 5.79 -16.68
CA ALA A 30 -18.20 5.71 -15.66
C ALA A 30 -18.73 6.26 -14.32
N THR A 31 -18.23 5.71 -13.24
CA THR A 31 -18.39 6.21 -11.87
C THR A 31 -17.02 6.63 -11.37
N THR A 32 -16.85 7.93 -11.15
CA THR A 32 -15.64 8.50 -10.55
C THR A 32 -15.92 8.97 -9.15
N PHE A 33 -14.97 8.76 -8.24
CA PHE A 33 -15.01 9.25 -6.88
C PHE A 33 -13.65 9.68 -6.36
N THR A 34 -13.69 10.55 -5.36
CA THR A 34 -12.55 10.94 -4.54
C THR A 34 -12.90 10.73 -3.08
N GLN A 35 -11.98 10.18 -2.31
CA GLN A 35 -12.01 10.10 -0.85
C GLN A 35 -10.81 10.86 -0.28
N ASN A 36 -11.04 11.55 0.82
CA ASN A 36 -10.05 12.35 1.52
C ASN A 36 -10.17 12.07 3.01
N ASP A 37 -9.27 11.27 3.56
CA ASP A 37 -9.21 11.01 4.98
C ASP A 37 -8.17 11.92 5.64
N HIS A 38 -8.52 12.46 6.81
CA HIS A 38 -7.64 13.31 7.60
C HIS A 38 -7.53 12.81 9.04
N GLY A 39 -6.31 12.48 9.45
CA GLY A 39 -6.03 11.93 10.78
C GLY A 39 -6.71 10.59 11.03
N ALA A 40 -6.98 9.81 9.97
CA ALA A 40 -7.52 8.46 10.08
C ALA A 40 -6.51 7.55 10.77
N THR A 41 -7.01 6.50 11.41
CA THR A 41 -6.19 5.53 12.13
C THR A 41 -6.57 4.12 11.74
N ASP A 42 -5.56 3.29 11.48
CA ASP A 42 -5.75 1.85 11.26
C ASP A 42 -4.77 1.04 12.10
N SER A 43 -5.11 -0.20 12.40
CA SER A 43 -4.26 -1.11 13.16
C SER A 43 -4.33 -2.53 12.62
N PHE A 44 -3.17 -3.11 12.40
CA PHE A 44 -3.02 -4.42 11.75
C PHE A 44 -1.75 -5.12 12.25
N ILE A 45 -1.62 -6.40 11.90
CA ILE A 45 -0.40 -7.17 12.12
C ILE A 45 0.31 -7.34 10.78
N ASP A 46 1.57 -6.95 10.72
CA ASP A 46 2.45 -7.17 9.57
C ASP A 46 3.91 -7.28 10.05
N VAL A 47 4.89 -7.18 9.17
CA VAL A 47 6.31 -7.23 9.49
C VAL A 47 6.96 -5.84 9.49
N VAL A 48 7.94 -5.65 10.37
CA VAL A 48 8.88 -4.52 10.28
C VAL A 48 9.73 -4.71 9.01
N PRO A 49 9.79 -3.71 8.10
CA PRO A 49 10.61 -3.79 6.91
C PRO A 49 12.08 -4.10 7.25
N CYS A 50 12.82 -4.67 6.29
CA CYS A 50 14.23 -5.07 6.40
C CYS A 50 14.53 -6.25 7.34
N THR A 51 13.78 -6.40 8.44
CA THR A 51 14.00 -7.50 9.41
C THR A 51 13.01 -8.65 9.24
N SER A 52 11.87 -8.41 8.56
CA SER A 52 10.75 -9.36 8.46
C SER A 52 10.20 -9.81 9.82
N THR A 53 10.43 -9.02 10.87
CA THR A 53 9.97 -9.34 12.23
C THR A 53 8.50 -8.97 12.35
N PRO A 54 7.59 -9.90 12.70
CA PRO A 54 6.19 -9.57 12.93
C PRO A 54 6.01 -8.49 13.99
N ALA A 55 5.07 -7.58 13.79
CA ALA A 55 4.76 -6.46 14.65
C ALA A 55 3.26 -6.14 14.64
N ALA A 56 2.75 -5.66 15.77
CA ALA A 56 1.49 -4.94 15.83
C ALA A 56 1.74 -3.49 15.42
N ILE A 57 1.07 -3.05 14.35
CA ILE A 57 1.29 -1.74 13.73
C ILE A 57 0.02 -0.93 13.85
N THR A 58 0.16 0.30 14.33
CA THR A 58 -0.88 1.33 14.30
C THR A 58 -0.36 2.48 13.45
N ILE A 59 -1.15 2.93 12.49
CA ILE A 59 -0.86 4.11 11.67
C ILE A 59 -1.85 5.23 11.97
N THR A 60 -1.38 6.46 11.83
CA THR A 60 -2.23 7.66 11.76
C THR A 60 -1.85 8.41 10.50
N TYR A 61 -2.81 8.69 9.63
CA TYR A 61 -2.51 9.16 8.28
C TYR A 61 -3.54 10.14 7.72
N ASN A 62 -3.09 10.87 6.71
CA ASN A 62 -3.94 11.55 5.76
C ASN A 62 -3.83 10.83 4.43
N ASP A 63 -4.95 10.71 3.70
CA ASP A 63 -4.94 10.17 2.35
C ASP A 63 -5.71 11.04 1.36
N VAL A 64 -5.38 10.83 0.10
CA VAL A 64 -6.23 11.19 -1.03
C VAL A 64 -6.30 9.99 -1.93
N PHE A 65 -7.50 9.46 -2.12
CA PHE A 65 -7.77 8.34 -2.98
C PHE A 65 -8.71 8.77 -4.10
N HIS A 66 -8.36 8.43 -5.33
CA HIS A 66 -9.20 8.64 -6.51
C HIS A 66 -9.50 7.30 -7.15
N GLY A 67 -10.76 7.10 -7.54
CA GLY A 67 -11.19 5.93 -8.27
C GLY A 67 -12.08 6.29 -9.44
N THR A 68 -11.92 5.60 -10.56
CA THR A 68 -12.84 5.63 -11.70
C THR A 68 -13.10 4.21 -12.16
N ILE A 69 -14.37 3.83 -12.26
CA ILE A 69 -14.80 2.50 -12.71
C ILE A 69 -15.75 2.67 -13.88
N ASN A 70 -15.60 1.87 -14.93
CA ASN A 70 -16.53 1.85 -16.06
C ASN A 70 -16.68 0.43 -16.62
N LYS A 71 -17.50 0.28 -17.68
CA LYS A 71 -17.75 -1.03 -18.33
C LYS A 71 -16.53 -1.74 -18.94
N ASN A 72 -15.40 -1.06 -19.03
CA ASN A 72 -14.19 -1.54 -19.68
C ASN A 72 -13.01 -1.71 -18.73
N GLY A 73 -13.10 -1.21 -17.49
CA GLY A 73 -11.98 -1.23 -16.55
C GLY A 73 -12.12 -0.30 -15.36
N SER A 74 -11.02 -0.17 -14.64
CA SER A 74 -10.87 0.69 -13.48
C SER A 74 -9.54 1.43 -13.50
N TRP A 75 -9.52 2.57 -12.83
CA TRP A 75 -8.34 3.37 -12.57
C TRP A 75 -8.40 3.83 -11.12
N PHE A 76 -7.39 3.49 -10.34
CA PHE A 76 -7.28 3.90 -8.95
C PHE A 76 -5.90 4.51 -8.71
N THR A 77 -5.85 5.52 -7.85
CA THR A 77 -4.60 6.00 -7.28
C THR A 77 -4.83 6.49 -5.87
N GLY A 78 -3.85 6.26 -5.00
CA GLY A 78 -3.88 6.75 -3.64
C GLY A 78 -2.53 7.30 -3.23
N THR A 79 -2.53 8.43 -2.52
CA THR A 79 -1.37 8.93 -1.79
C THR A 79 -1.69 8.92 -0.32
N MET A 80 -0.81 8.35 0.49
CA MET A 80 -0.94 8.32 1.95
C MET A 80 0.34 8.86 2.59
N THR A 81 0.18 9.69 3.62
CA THR A 81 1.29 10.16 4.45
C THR A 81 0.88 10.11 5.90
N GLY A 82 1.77 9.68 6.78
CA GLY A 82 1.40 9.47 8.17
C GLY A 82 2.55 9.17 9.11
N THR A 83 2.15 8.82 10.32
CA THR A 83 3.00 8.27 11.37
C THR A 83 2.64 6.83 11.64
N PHE A 84 3.59 6.06 12.15
CA PHE A 84 3.33 4.69 12.61
C PHE A 84 3.92 4.47 14.00
N VAL A 85 3.33 3.51 14.70
CA VAL A 85 3.90 2.83 15.88
C VAL A 85 3.86 1.33 15.59
N ALA A 86 5.00 0.67 15.57
CA ALA A 86 5.13 -0.76 15.29
C ALA A 86 5.84 -1.45 16.46
N THR A 87 5.16 -2.32 17.19
CA THR A 87 5.74 -3.08 18.31
C THR A 87 5.96 -4.53 17.89
N THR A 88 7.22 -4.98 17.90
CA THR A 88 7.57 -6.34 17.46
C THR A 88 6.98 -7.41 18.39
N LEU A 89 6.49 -8.49 17.78
CA LEU A 89 5.86 -9.62 18.46
C LEU A 89 6.91 -10.68 18.79
N THR A 90 7.90 -10.30 19.60
CA THR A 90 9.00 -11.17 20.03
C THR A 90 9.11 -11.22 21.56
N ALA A 91 9.96 -12.10 22.09
CA ALA A 91 10.18 -12.20 23.54
C ALA A 91 10.77 -10.93 24.17
N ASN A 92 11.49 -10.10 23.37
CA ASN A 92 12.02 -8.80 23.78
C ASN A 92 11.50 -7.74 22.81
N PRO A 93 10.28 -7.20 23.03
CA PRO A 93 9.64 -6.27 22.10
C PRO A 93 10.46 -5.00 21.91
N VAL A 94 10.56 -4.58 20.65
CA VAL A 94 11.07 -3.26 20.25
C VAL A 94 9.91 -2.49 19.65
N THR A 95 9.69 -1.26 20.11
CA THR A 95 8.69 -0.37 19.55
C THR A 95 9.38 0.64 18.65
N TYR A 96 9.03 0.61 17.36
CA TYR A 96 9.45 1.58 16.37
C TYR A 96 8.38 2.65 16.22
N THR A 97 8.80 3.91 16.22
CA THR A 97 7.93 5.05 15.92
C THR A 97 8.55 5.86 14.79
N GLY A 98 7.72 6.31 13.86
CA GLY A 98 8.24 7.02 12.69
C GLY A 98 7.17 7.58 11.77
N HIS A 99 7.60 7.91 10.55
CA HIS A 99 6.79 8.46 9.48
C HIS A 99 6.86 7.58 8.24
N PHE A 100 5.81 7.65 7.44
CA PHE A 100 5.77 6.99 6.15
C PHE A 100 5.10 7.86 5.09
N GLN A 101 5.47 7.60 3.84
CA GLN A 101 4.80 8.09 2.65
C GLN A 101 4.62 6.93 1.69
N MET A 102 3.43 6.78 1.16
CA MET A 102 3.11 5.73 0.19
C MET A 102 2.31 6.33 -0.96
N TRP A 103 2.54 5.77 -2.14
CA TRP A 103 1.72 6.01 -3.29
C TRP A 103 1.49 4.71 -4.03
N PHE A 104 0.27 4.50 -4.51
CA PHE A 104 -0.05 3.41 -5.41
C PHE A 104 -0.89 3.87 -6.59
N GLY A 105 -0.86 3.09 -7.65
CA GLY A 105 -1.79 3.17 -8.75
C GLY A 105 -2.10 1.80 -9.32
N ASP A 106 -3.32 1.68 -9.82
CA ASP A 106 -3.89 0.46 -10.34
C ASP A 106 -4.74 0.79 -11.58
N GLU A 107 -4.29 0.35 -12.75
CA GLU A 107 -4.89 0.61 -14.05
C GLU A 107 -5.26 -0.68 -14.76
N ASN A 108 -6.54 -1.03 -14.69
CA ASN A 108 -7.04 -2.29 -15.22
C ASN A 108 -8.04 -2.04 -16.33
N ASN A 109 -7.95 -2.82 -17.40
CA ASN A 109 -8.93 -2.88 -18.45
C ASN A 109 -8.90 -4.26 -19.11
N LYS A 110 -9.78 -4.48 -20.09
CA LYS A 110 -9.90 -5.77 -20.79
C LYS A 110 -8.61 -6.27 -21.47
N GLN A 111 -7.62 -5.40 -21.65
CA GLN A 111 -6.37 -5.72 -22.35
C GLN A 111 -5.14 -5.79 -21.46
N ASN A 112 -5.17 -5.11 -20.31
CA ASN A 112 -4.05 -5.05 -19.39
C ASN A 112 -4.49 -4.75 -17.97
N ASP A 113 -3.71 -5.27 -17.03
CA ASP A 113 -3.76 -4.93 -15.62
C ASP A 113 -2.37 -4.40 -15.23
N VAL A 114 -2.30 -3.24 -14.61
CA VAL A 114 -1.05 -2.59 -14.23
C VAL A 114 -1.15 -2.10 -12.81
N GLU A 115 -0.23 -2.53 -11.97
CA GLU A 115 -0.11 -2.11 -10.58
C GLU A 115 1.27 -1.52 -10.36
N HIS A 116 1.35 -0.46 -9.57
CA HIS A 116 2.62 0.08 -9.11
C HIS A 116 2.48 0.70 -7.73
N ALA A 117 3.58 0.67 -6.98
CA ALA A 117 3.64 1.19 -5.64
C ALA A 117 5.00 1.79 -5.34
N THR A 118 5.01 2.85 -4.52
CA THR A 118 6.22 3.37 -3.89
C THR A 118 5.95 3.57 -2.41
N ALA A 119 6.94 3.27 -1.59
CA ALA A 119 6.88 3.50 -0.15
C ALA A 119 8.20 4.06 0.35
N ASN A 120 8.13 4.98 1.31
CA ASN A 120 9.26 5.50 2.06
C ASN A 120 8.89 5.46 3.54
N ILE A 121 9.65 4.73 4.34
CA ILE A 121 9.38 4.55 5.77
C ILE A 121 10.65 4.84 6.56
N HIS A 122 10.55 5.71 7.55
CA HIS A 122 11.65 6.04 8.45
C HIS A 122 11.17 6.01 9.89
N GLY A 123 11.90 5.34 10.78
CA GLY A 123 11.56 5.30 12.19
C GLY A 123 12.71 4.89 13.09
N THR A 124 12.49 5.04 14.39
CA THR A 124 13.46 4.75 15.44
C THR A 124 12.86 3.79 16.45
N GLY A 125 13.61 2.75 16.78
CA GLY A 125 13.28 1.74 17.78
C GLY A 125 13.57 2.21 19.20
N SER A 126 12.83 1.68 20.17
CA SER A 126 13.07 1.89 21.61
C SER A 126 14.44 1.42 22.10
N ASP A 127 15.12 0.57 21.32
CA ASP A 127 16.47 0.07 21.53
C ASP A 127 17.56 0.91 20.83
N GLY A 128 17.17 1.98 20.13
CA GLY A 128 18.07 2.85 19.35
C GLY A 128 18.33 2.37 17.92
N SER A 129 17.76 1.24 17.49
CA SER A 129 17.81 0.82 16.08
C SER A 129 16.99 1.73 15.17
N THR A 130 17.26 1.71 13.86
CA THR A 130 16.55 2.55 12.88
C THR A 130 15.93 1.71 11.77
N ILE A 131 14.83 2.21 11.23
CA ILE A 131 14.22 1.75 9.98
C ILE A 131 14.47 2.85 8.95
N SER A 132 15.01 2.47 7.79
CA SER A 132 15.09 3.29 6.59
C SER A 132 14.74 2.39 5.43
N PHE A 133 13.52 2.50 4.93
CA PHE A 133 13.01 1.60 3.90
C PHE A 133 12.49 2.41 2.72
N HIS A 134 12.91 2.00 1.52
CA HIS A 134 12.40 2.53 0.26
C HIS A 134 11.93 1.37 -0.61
N GLU A 135 10.79 1.55 -1.26
CA GLU A 135 10.22 0.60 -2.19
C GLU A 135 9.84 1.28 -3.51
N ASN A 136 10.07 0.57 -4.60
CA ASN A 136 9.48 0.84 -5.90
C ASN A 136 9.13 -0.49 -6.56
N ALA A 137 7.83 -0.72 -6.75
CA ALA A 137 7.30 -1.96 -7.31
C ALA A 137 6.40 -1.66 -8.51
N GLN A 138 6.40 -2.57 -9.48
CA GLN A 138 5.50 -2.54 -10.62
C GLN A 138 5.23 -3.95 -11.12
N ALA A 139 3.99 -4.22 -11.47
CA ALA A 139 3.57 -5.40 -12.22
C ALA A 139 2.66 -4.97 -13.38
N ALA A 140 2.82 -5.59 -14.54
CA ALA A 140 1.93 -5.42 -15.68
C ALA A 140 1.62 -6.77 -16.30
N MET A 141 0.34 -7.01 -16.58
CA MET A 141 -0.19 -8.22 -17.16
C MET A 141 -0.96 -7.89 -18.43
N ASN A 142 -0.87 -8.73 -19.45
CA ASN A 142 -1.67 -8.59 -20.67
C ASN A 142 -2.98 -9.40 -20.59
N ALA A 143 -3.84 -9.23 -21.59
CA ALA A 143 -5.14 -9.90 -21.70
C ALA A 143 -5.11 -11.44 -21.61
N ASN A 144 -3.96 -12.07 -21.88
CA ASN A 144 -3.79 -13.52 -21.80
C ASN A 144 -3.36 -13.99 -20.41
N GLY A 145 -3.32 -13.10 -19.42
CA GLY A 145 -2.84 -13.39 -18.07
C GLY A 145 -1.31 -13.52 -17.99
N VAL A 146 -0.57 -13.01 -18.98
CA VAL A 146 0.89 -13.10 -19.00
C VAL A 146 1.49 -11.81 -18.44
N ILE A 147 2.30 -11.94 -17.40
CA ILE A 147 3.08 -10.83 -16.84
C ILE A 147 4.13 -10.38 -17.87
N THR A 148 4.02 -9.14 -18.33
CA THR A 148 4.93 -8.52 -19.31
C THR A 148 6.01 -7.69 -18.64
N VAL A 149 5.75 -7.15 -17.45
CA VAL A 149 6.72 -6.43 -16.61
C VAL A 149 6.48 -6.81 -15.17
N SER A 150 7.54 -7.09 -14.42
CA SER A 150 7.47 -7.22 -12.97
C SER A 150 8.81 -6.87 -12.34
N PHE A 151 8.79 -5.97 -11.37
CA PHE A 151 9.88 -5.75 -10.45
C PHE A 151 9.35 -5.33 -9.09
N ASP A 152 10.14 -5.63 -8.08
CA ASP A 152 9.99 -5.14 -6.72
C ASP A 152 11.40 -4.80 -6.25
N LYS A 153 11.64 -3.52 -5.97
CA LYS A 153 12.94 -2.99 -5.57
C LYS A 153 12.81 -2.35 -4.21
N THR A 154 13.31 -3.06 -3.21
CA THR A 154 13.42 -2.57 -1.84
C THR A 154 14.85 -2.21 -1.49
N SER A 155 15.05 -1.15 -0.71
CA SER A 155 16.35 -0.86 -0.09
C SER A 155 16.21 -0.53 1.40
N CYS A 156 17.19 -1.05 2.12
CA CYS A 156 17.57 -0.78 3.50
C CYS A 156 19.11 -0.62 3.49
#